data_AF-A0A351SB02-F1
#
_entry.id   AF-A0A351SB02-F1
#
_cell.length_a   1.000
_cell.length_b   1.000
_cell.length_c   1.000
_cell.angle_alpha   90.00
_cell.angle_beta   90.00
_cell.angle_gamma   90.00
#
_symmetry.space_group_name_H-M   'P 1'
#
loop_
_entity.id
_entity.type
_entity.pdbx_description
1 polymer ?
#
loop_
_entity_poly.entity_id
_entity_poly.type
_entity_poly.pdbx_seq_one_letter_code
_entity_poly.pdbx_strand_id
1 'polypeptide(L)'
;LFRSSTAHRSGTDRIAEVAEQQGWDDEVVVVNLQGDEPMTPPENITQVACALAEHPEAGIATLCLREPYAECSQDPNKVKVVRDYQGYALYFSRAPIPWKRDPADKDVPAWVHVGIYAYRVRFLRQYTQMPACALESIEQLEQLRALWHGTRIFVDEARQQPGLSVDTLADKVLAEALMAQRNEA
;
A
#
# COMPACT_ATOMS: atom_id res chain seq x y z
N LEU A 1 18.74 6.14 3.56
CA LEU A 1 18.58 5.63 2.17
C LEU A 1 19.47 4.41 2.02
N PHE A 2 18.89 3.22 1.94
CA PHE A 2 19.60 1.96 1.75
C PHE A 2 19.47 1.52 0.28
N ARG A 3 20.54 0.98 -0.31
CA ARG A 3 20.55 0.47 -1.70
C ARG A 3 20.69 -1.05 -1.65
N SER A 4 19.68 -1.75 -2.16
CA SER A 4 19.66 -3.20 -2.38
C SER A 4 20.25 -3.56 -3.75
N SER A 5 20.53 -4.84 -3.98
CA SER A 5 20.95 -5.36 -5.30
C SER A 5 19.88 -5.11 -6.40
N THR A 6 20.32 -5.02 -7.66
CA THR A 6 19.43 -4.88 -8.83
C THR A 6 18.85 -6.22 -9.32
N ALA A 7 19.28 -7.35 -8.73
CA ALA A 7 18.82 -8.69 -9.11
C ALA A 7 17.51 -9.13 -8.45
N HIS A 8 16.92 -8.30 -7.59
CA HIS A 8 15.68 -8.61 -6.87
C HIS A 8 14.45 -8.47 -7.75
N ARG A 9 13.48 -9.38 -7.57
CA ARG A 9 12.28 -9.47 -8.41
C ARG A 9 11.16 -8.53 -7.98
N SER A 10 11.17 -8.07 -6.73
CA SER A 10 10.14 -7.18 -6.16
C SER A 10 10.73 -6.09 -5.25
N GLY A 11 9.91 -5.11 -4.89
CA GLY A 11 10.25 -4.11 -3.87
C GLY A 11 10.46 -4.72 -2.49
N THR A 12 9.68 -5.73 -2.15
CA THR A 12 9.72 -6.40 -0.84
C THR A 12 10.99 -7.23 -0.64
N ASP A 13 11.48 -7.91 -1.69
CA ASP A 13 12.75 -8.65 -1.66
C ASP A 13 13.94 -7.75 -1.29
N ARG A 14 13.92 -6.50 -1.79
CA ARG A 14 14.96 -5.50 -1.50
C ARG A 14 14.97 -5.09 -0.04
N ILE A 15 13.81 -5.00 0.60
CA ILE A 15 13.71 -4.63 2.02
C ILE A 15 14.16 -5.80 2.89
N ALA A 16 13.81 -7.03 2.52
CA ALA A 16 14.27 -8.23 3.22
C ALA A 16 15.80 -8.36 3.20
N GLU A 17 16.44 -8.10 2.05
CA GLU A 17 17.91 -8.07 1.94
C GLU A 17 18.52 -7.04 2.90
N VAL A 18 17.99 -5.82 2.93
CA VAL A 18 18.49 -4.76 3.83
C VAL A 18 18.32 -5.16 5.29
N ALA A 19 17.17 -5.74 5.67
CA ALA A 19 16.92 -6.17 7.04
C ALA A 19 17.89 -7.28 7.48
N GLU A 20 18.26 -8.19 6.57
CA GLU A 20 19.25 -9.23 6.82
C GLU A 20 20.67 -8.65 6.96
N GLN A 21 21.09 -7.78 6.04
CA GLN A 21 22.40 -7.14 6.08
C GLN A 21 22.62 -6.28 7.33
N GLN A 22 21.57 -5.63 7.82
CA GLN A 22 21.62 -4.79 9.01
C GLN A 22 21.40 -5.57 10.32
N GLY A 23 21.06 -6.85 10.25
CA GLY A 23 20.79 -7.68 11.43
C GLY A 23 19.60 -7.19 12.25
N TRP A 24 18.57 -6.63 11.61
CA TRP A 24 17.39 -6.12 12.31
C TRP A 24 16.62 -7.25 13.01
N ASP A 25 16.08 -6.93 14.18
CA ASP A 25 15.24 -7.84 14.96
C ASP A 25 13.91 -8.10 14.23
N ASP A 26 13.33 -9.27 14.48
CA ASP A 26 12.08 -9.74 13.88
C ASP A 26 10.88 -8.81 14.12
N GLU A 27 10.87 -8.09 15.24
CA GLU A 27 9.79 -7.17 15.61
C GLU A 27 9.98 -5.74 15.10
N VAL A 28 11.11 -5.45 14.43
CA VAL A 28 11.31 -4.14 13.79
C VAL A 28 10.25 -3.93 12.71
N VAL A 29 9.59 -2.77 12.78
CA VAL A 29 8.66 -2.29 11.75
C VAL A 29 9.44 -1.47 10.73
N VAL A 30 9.29 -1.84 9.46
CA VAL A 30 9.89 -1.15 8.32
C VAL A 30 8.80 -0.56 7.46
N VAL A 31 8.85 0.75 7.23
CA VAL A 31 7.95 1.42 6.28
C VAL A 31 8.60 1.48 4.90
N ASN A 32 7.91 0.95 3.90
CA ASN A 32 8.27 1.08 2.51
C ASN A 32 7.60 2.33 1.93
N LEU A 33 8.41 3.32 1.59
CA LEU A 33 7.99 4.50 0.84
C LEU A 33 8.51 4.38 -0.59
N GLN A 34 7.61 4.34 -1.56
CA GLN A 34 8.00 4.26 -2.96
C GLN A 34 8.64 5.58 -3.43
N GLY A 35 9.61 5.49 -4.34
CA GLY A 35 10.39 6.66 -4.80
C GLY A 35 9.65 7.56 -5.79
N ASP A 36 8.55 7.09 -6.36
CA ASP A 36 7.61 7.74 -7.26
C ASP A 36 6.45 8.44 -6.53
N GLU A 37 6.35 8.30 -5.20
CA GLU A 37 5.43 9.06 -4.34
C GLU A 37 6.16 10.11 -3.47
N PRO A 38 6.82 11.11 -4.07
CA PRO A 38 7.69 12.01 -3.32
C PRO A 38 6.93 13.03 -2.45
N MET A 39 5.61 13.08 -2.57
CA MET A 39 4.74 13.99 -1.82
C MET A 39 3.91 13.28 -0.74
N THR A 40 4.25 12.04 -0.39
CA THR A 40 3.56 11.31 0.68
C THR A 40 3.69 12.04 2.02
N PRO A 41 2.56 12.37 2.69
CA PRO A 41 2.58 13.09 3.95
C PRO A 41 3.37 12.33 5.03
N PRO A 42 4.29 12.99 5.76
CA PRO A 42 5.02 12.35 6.87
C PRO A 42 4.11 11.77 7.97
N GLU A 43 2.93 12.37 8.16
CA GLU A 43 1.91 11.85 9.07
C GLU A 43 1.44 10.44 8.66
N ASN A 44 1.25 10.19 7.36
CA ASN A 44 0.84 8.87 6.87
C ASN A 44 1.95 7.82 7.03
N ILE A 45 3.22 8.22 6.94
CA ILE A 45 4.38 7.34 7.21
C ILE A 45 4.36 6.87 8.66
N THR A 46 4.14 7.81 9.59
CA THR A 46 4.06 7.49 11.03
C THR A 46 2.81 6.67 11.33
N GLN A 47 1.68 7.02 10.72
CA GLN A 47 0.41 6.33 10.87
C GLN A 47 0.52 4.85 10.51
N VAL A 48 1.03 4.52 9.33
CA VAL A 48 1.10 3.11 8.89
C VAL A 48 2.04 2.28 9.77
N ALA A 49 3.12 2.89 10.30
CA ALA A 49 4.01 2.23 11.24
C ALA A 49 3.31 1.92 12.57
N CYS A 50 2.61 2.92 13.15
CA CYS A 50 1.83 2.75 14.37
C CYS A 50 0.72 1.72 14.18
N ALA A 51 0.01 1.78 13.05
CA ALA A 51 -1.05 0.84 12.71
C ALA A 51 -0.53 -0.61 12.73
N LEU A 52 0.65 -0.88 12.16
CA LEU A 52 1.23 -2.22 12.25
C LEU A 52 1.63 -2.58 13.68
N ALA A 53 2.23 -1.65 14.42
CA ALA A 53 2.68 -1.89 15.79
C ALA A 53 1.52 -2.27 16.73
N GLU A 54 0.37 -1.62 16.57
CA GLU A 54 -0.85 -1.82 17.36
C GLU A 54 -1.62 -3.11 17.02
N HIS A 55 -1.34 -3.72 15.87
CA HIS A 55 -2.04 -4.91 15.36
C HIS A 55 -1.06 -6.10 15.20
N PRO A 56 -0.70 -6.79 16.30
CA PRO A 56 0.33 -7.85 16.29
C PRO A 56 0.00 -9.08 15.45
N GLU A 57 -1.28 -9.31 15.13
CA GLU A 57 -1.74 -10.36 14.23
C GLU A 57 -1.52 -10.06 12.74
N ALA A 58 -1.22 -8.81 12.39
CA ALA A 58 -0.91 -8.41 11.02
C ALA A 58 0.58 -8.61 10.71
N GLY A 59 0.86 -9.14 9.53
CA GLY A 59 2.22 -9.15 8.97
C GLY A 59 2.56 -7.84 8.24
N ILE A 60 1.51 -7.16 7.76
CA ILE A 60 1.57 -5.94 6.94
C ILE A 60 0.52 -4.96 7.46
N ALA A 61 0.82 -3.67 7.40
CA ALA A 61 -0.19 -2.62 7.41
C ALA A 61 -0.07 -1.73 6.16
N THR A 62 -1.18 -1.16 5.71
CA THR A 62 -1.24 -0.16 4.63
C THR A 62 -2.38 0.83 4.91
N LEU A 63 -2.59 1.80 4.02
CA LEU A 63 -3.61 2.83 4.15
C LEU A 63 -4.60 2.78 2.99
N CYS A 64 -5.76 3.39 3.19
CA CYS A 64 -6.76 3.62 2.16
C CYS A 64 -7.39 5.01 2.29
N LEU A 65 -7.98 5.50 1.20
CA LEU A 65 -8.81 6.70 1.16
C LEU A 65 -10.27 6.33 0.98
N ARG A 66 -11.15 7.07 1.65
CA ARG A 66 -12.57 7.03 1.37
C ARG A 66 -12.88 7.92 0.17
N GLU A 67 -13.35 7.32 -0.92
CA GLU A 67 -13.78 8.06 -2.11
C GLU A 67 -15.25 7.75 -2.47
N PRO A 68 -15.96 8.70 -3.09
CA PRO A 68 -17.28 8.42 -3.66
C PRO A 68 -17.19 7.31 -4.71
N TYR A 69 -18.03 6.28 -4.60
CA TYR A 69 -18.00 5.11 -5.51
C TYR A 69 -18.07 5.50 -7.00
N ALA A 70 -18.82 6.56 -7.33
CA ALA A 70 -18.95 7.06 -8.69
C ALA A 70 -17.63 7.58 -9.29
N GLU A 71 -16.68 8.01 -8.45
CA GLU A 71 -15.42 8.63 -8.88
C GLU A 71 -14.26 7.63 -9.00
N CYS A 72 -14.40 6.42 -8.45
CA CYS A 72 -13.28 5.48 -8.37
C CYS A 72 -13.60 4.04 -8.77
N SER A 73 -14.87 3.61 -8.71
CA SER A 73 -15.22 2.20 -8.91
C SER A 73 -14.77 1.64 -10.27
N GLN A 74 -14.95 2.42 -11.33
CA GLN A 74 -14.64 2.02 -12.72
C GLN A 74 -13.19 2.31 -13.13
N ASP A 75 -12.41 3.00 -12.31
CA ASP A 75 -11.01 3.30 -12.61
C ASP A 75 -10.13 2.11 -12.17
N PRO A 76 -9.53 1.35 -13.11
CA PRO A 76 -8.68 0.20 -12.78
C PRO A 76 -7.30 0.61 -12.22
N ASN A 77 -6.92 1.89 -12.30
CA ASN A 77 -5.69 2.42 -11.70
C ASN A 77 -5.89 2.71 -10.21
N LYS A 78 -7.12 3.05 -9.81
CA LYS A 78 -7.50 3.09 -8.40
C LYS A 78 -7.77 1.68 -7.91
N VAL A 79 -6.82 1.10 -7.18
CA VAL A 79 -7.00 -0.23 -6.57
C VAL A 79 -8.00 -0.10 -5.44
N LYS A 80 -9.08 -0.88 -5.48
CA LYS A 80 -10.07 -0.91 -4.40
C LYS A 80 -9.67 -1.93 -3.36
N VAL A 81 -10.06 -1.69 -2.12
CA VAL A 81 -9.92 -2.63 -0.99
C VAL A 81 -11.26 -2.80 -0.29
N VAL A 82 -11.59 -4.04 0.06
CA VAL A 82 -12.68 -4.34 1.01
C VAL A 82 -12.09 -4.86 2.30
N ARG A 83 -12.65 -4.44 3.43
CA ARG A 83 -12.14 -4.73 4.78
C ARG A 83 -13.21 -5.37 5.64
N ASP A 84 -12.79 -6.16 6.62
CA ASP A 84 -13.67 -6.60 7.70
C ASP A 84 -13.95 -5.45 8.69
N TYR A 85 -14.80 -5.71 9.69
CA TYR A 85 -15.17 -4.71 10.70
C TYR A 85 -14.00 -4.33 11.63
N GLN A 86 -12.93 -5.11 11.66
CA GLN A 86 -11.71 -4.82 12.43
C GLN A 86 -10.67 -4.08 11.59
N GLY A 87 -10.92 -3.83 10.30
CA GLY A 87 -10.00 -3.11 9.42
C GLY A 87 -9.00 -4.01 8.67
N TYR A 88 -9.11 -5.33 8.73
CA TYR A 88 -8.26 -6.20 7.92
C TYR A 88 -8.79 -6.33 6.50
N ALA A 89 -7.88 -6.30 5.53
CA ALA A 89 -8.24 -6.52 4.13
C ALA A 89 -8.83 -7.93 3.94
N LEU A 90 -10.01 -7.97 3.31
CA LEU A 90 -10.60 -9.19 2.76
C LEU A 90 -10.08 -9.42 1.34
N TYR A 91 -9.96 -8.36 0.53
CA TYR A 91 -9.45 -8.44 -0.84
C TYR A 91 -9.06 -7.08 -1.40
N PHE A 92 -8.09 -7.07 -2.32
CA PHE A 92 -7.73 -5.92 -3.16
C PHE A 92 -8.04 -6.25 -4.62
N SER A 93 -8.55 -5.28 -5.39
CA SER A 93 -8.85 -5.52 -6.79
C SER A 93 -8.86 -4.24 -7.62
N ARG A 94 -8.51 -4.38 -8.90
CA ARG A 94 -8.78 -3.35 -9.91
C ARG A 94 -10.25 -3.35 -10.35
N ALA A 95 -10.98 -4.44 -10.13
CA ALA A 95 -12.40 -4.54 -10.37
C ALA A 95 -13.21 -3.65 -9.38
N PRO A 96 -14.44 -3.24 -9.74
CA PRO A 96 -15.29 -2.45 -8.85
C PRO A 96 -15.75 -3.30 -7.65
N ILE A 97 -15.11 -3.09 -6.50
CA ILE A 97 -15.47 -3.70 -5.22
C ILE A 97 -15.63 -2.62 -4.14
N PRO A 98 -16.65 -2.73 -3.24
CA PRO A 98 -17.76 -3.69 -3.32
C PRO A 98 -18.65 -3.40 -4.54
N TRP A 99 -19.27 -4.43 -5.11
CA TRP A 99 -20.22 -4.20 -6.21
C TRP A 99 -21.50 -3.53 -5.68
N LYS A 100 -21.81 -2.34 -6.19
CA LYS A 100 -23.06 -1.64 -5.90
C LYS A 100 -24.22 -2.29 -6.66
N ARG A 101 -24.97 -3.17 -5.98
CA ARG A 101 -26.11 -3.90 -6.59
C ARG A 101 -27.28 -2.99 -6.94
N ASP A 102 -27.64 -2.07 -6.05
CA ASP A 102 -28.75 -1.14 -6.28
C ASP A 102 -28.21 0.21 -6.78
N PRO A 103 -28.52 0.61 -8.04
CA PRO A 103 -28.12 1.90 -8.57
C PRO A 103 -28.62 3.10 -7.76
N ALA A 104 -29.72 2.95 -7.02
CA ALA A 104 -30.33 4.02 -6.23
C ALA A 104 -29.51 4.45 -5.00
N ASP A 105 -28.57 3.63 -4.52
CA ASP A 105 -27.76 3.95 -3.34
C ASP A 105 -26.74 5.06 -3.64
N LYS A 106 -27.06 6.32 -3.35
CA LYS A 106 -26.25 7.46 -3.77
C LYS A 106 -24.94 7.65 -2.99
N ASP A 107 -24.89 7.14 -1.76
CA ASP A 107 -23.82 7.45 -0.80
C ASP A 107 -22.93 6.24 -0.47
N VAL A 108 -22.76 5.32 -1.42
CA VAL A 108 -21.84 4.18 -1.24
C VAL A 108 -20.40 4.69 -1.33
N PRO A 109 -19.59 4.54 -0.26
CA PRO A 109 -18.16 4.80 -0.37
C PRO A 109 -17.45 3.59 -0.97
N ALA A 110 -16.33 3.84 -1.64
CA ALA A 110 -15.32 2.82 -1.90
C ALA A 110 -14.01 3.22 -1.21
N TRP A 111 -13.23 2.21 -0.86
CA TRP A 111 -11.92 2.40 -0.25
C TRP A 111 -10.87 2.21 -1.32
N VAL A 112 -10.10 3.26 -1.59
CA VAL A 112 -9.00 3.23 -2.56
C VAL A 112 -7.70 3.02 -1.80
N HIS A 113 -6.98 1.96 -2.15
CA HIS A 113 -5.70 1.60 -1.53
C HIS A 113 -4.61 2.64 -1.86
N VAL A 114 -3.79 2.97 -0.86
CA VAL A 114 -2.63 3.87 -0.97
C VAL A 114 -1.36 3.04 -0.92
N GLY A 115 -0.43 3.25 -1.86
CA GLY A 115 0.79 2.46 -2.09
C GLY A 115 1.86 2.47 -0.98
N ILE A 116 1.52 2.88 0.24
CA ILE A 116 2.42 2.89 1.40
C ILE A 116 2.20 1.64 2.26
N TYR A 117 3.29 1.02 2.68
CA TYR A 117 3.23 -0.21 3.47
C TYR A 117 4.17 -0.16 4.66
N ALA A 118 3.73 -0.73 5.78
CA ALA A 118 4.59 -1.14 6.88
C ALA A 118 4.68 -2.67 6.92
N TYR A 119 5.87 -3.19 7.20
CA TYR A 119 6.16 -4.61 7.31
C TYR A 119 6.88 -4.92 8.62
N ARG A 120 6.60 -6.07 9.23
CA ARG A 120 7.48 -6.62 10.26
C ARG A 120 8.64 -7.35 9.60
N VAL A 121 9.86 -7.23 10.13
CA VAL A 121 11.02 -7.94 9.59
C VAL A 121 10.80 -9.46 9.55
N ARG A 122 10.18 -10.04 10.59
CA ARG A 122 9.80 -11.46 10.58
C ARG A 122 8.95 -11.86 9.37
N PHE A 123 8.03 -10.97 8.97
CA PHE A 123 7.17 -11.20 7.82
C PHE A 123 7.95 -11.05 6.51
N LEU A 124 8.85 -10.07 6.39
CA LEU A 124 9.69 -9.91 5.20
C LEU A 124 10.52 -11.18 4.92
N ARG A 125 11.07 -11.81 5.96
CA ARG A 125 11.81 -13.08 5.85
C ARG A 125 10.94 -14.25 5.37
N GLN A 126 9.66 -14.27 5.75
CA GLN A 126 8.70 -15.27 5.29
C GLN A 126 8.26 -14.98 3.85
N TYR A 127 8.00 -13.71 3.52
CA TYR A 127 7.49 -13.29 2.22
C TYR A 127 8.41 -13.67 1.06
N THR A 128 9.73 -13.55 1.22
CA THR A 128 10.71 -13.92 0.20
C THR A 128 10.70 -15.42 -0.13
N GLN A 129 10.16 -16.24 0.78
CA GLN A 129 10.02 -17.69 0.60
C GLN A 129 8.64 -18.09 0.07
N MET A 130 7.67 -17.16 0.06
CA MET A 130 6.31 -17.43 -0.41
C MET A 130 6.30 -17.61 -1.93
N PRO A 131 5.77 -18.73 -2.44
CA PRO A 131 5.53 -18.89 -3.86
C PRO A 131 4.58 -17.82 -4.39
N ALA A 132 4.83 -17.39 -5.63
CA ALA A 132 3.91 -16.49 -6.31
C ALA A 132 2.51 -17.11 -6.43
N CYS A 133 1.46 -16.30 -6.34
CA CYS A 133 0.08 -16.75 -6.49
C CYS A 133 -0.53 -16.27 -7.81
N ALA A 134 -1.54 -16.98 -8.32
CA ALA A 134 -2.19 -16.60 -9.57
C ALA A 134 -2.85 -15.21 -9.48
N LEU A 135 -3.41 -14.86 -8.32
CA LEU A 135 -4.11 -13.58 -8.12
C LEU A 135 -3.18 -12.38 -8.28
N GLU A 136 -1.96 -12.43 -7.71
CA GLU A 136 -1.02 -11.31 -7.84
C GLU A 136 -0.63 -11.04 -9.29
N SER A 137 -0.56 -12.11 -10.11
CA SER A 137 -0.20 -12.01 -11.53
C SER A 137 -1.37 -11.55 -12.39
N ILE A 138 -2.60 -11.94 -12.04
CA ILE A 138 -3.81 -11.53 -12.79
C ILE A 138 -4.15 -10.07 -12.50
N GLU A 139 -4.13 -9.67 -11.23
CA GLU A 139 -4.48 -8.31 -10.81
C GLU A 139 -3.28 -7.35 -10.91
N GLN A 140 -2.06 -7.87 -11.06
CA GLN A 140 -0.82 -7.08 -10.98
C GLN A 140 -0.74 -6.33 -9.65
N LEU A 141 -0.90 -7.07 -8.54
CA LEU A 141 -0.96 -6.58 -7.16
C LEU A 141 -0.17 -7.50 -6.20
N GLU A 142 1.05 -7.12 -5.84
CA GLU A 142 1.97 -7.95 -5.04
C GLU A 142 1.40 -8.34 -3.66
N GLN A 143 0.63 -7.45 -3.02
CA GLN A 143 0.04 -7.69 -1.70
C GLN A 143 -0.93 -8.87 -1.68
N LEU A 144 -1.46 -9.29 -2.84
CA LEU A 144 -2.31 -10.48 -2.94
C LEU A 144 -1.56 -11.78 -2.66
N ARG A 145 -0.23 -11.82 -2.83
CA ARG A 145 0.58 -12.98 -2.42
C ARG A 145 0.49 -13.20 -0.91
N ALA A 146 0.62 -12.13 -0.13
CA ALA A 146 0.54 -12.19 1.32
C ALA A 146 -0.85 -12.66 1.79
N LEU A 147 -1.92 -12.07 1.24
CA LEU A 147 -3.30 -12.50 1.54
C LEU A 147 -3.54 -13.96 1.16
N TRP A 148 -3.07 -14.39 -0.02
CA TRP A 148 -3.25 -15.76 -0.51
C TRP A 148 -2.65 -16.81 0.44
N HIS A 149 -1.50 -16.50 1.04
CA HIS A 149 -0.84 -17.37 2.02
C HIS A 149 -1.32 -17.15 3.46
N GLY A 150 -2.44 -16.45 3.66
CA GLY A 150 -3.10 -16.30 4.95
C GLY A 150 -2.50 -15.20 5.85
N THR A 151 -1.63 -14.35 5.33
CA THR A 151 -1.12 -13.19 6.09
C THR A 151 -2.23 -12.15 6.20
N ARG A 152 -2.53 -11.70 7.42
CA ARG A 152 -3.45 -10.58 7.63
C ARG A 152 -2.77 -9.26 7.28
N ILE A 153 -3.49 -8.42 6.54
CA ILE A 153 -3.09 -7.06 6.18
C ILE A 153 -4.05 -6.10 6.87
N PHE A 154 -3.53 -5.28 7.80
CA PHE A 154 -4.33 -4.22 8.41
C PHE A 154 -4.38 -3.02 7.48
N VAL A 155 -5.55 -2.39 7.33
CA VAL A 155 -5.76 -1.28 6.41
C VAL A 155 -6.47 -0.15 7.14
N ASP A 156 -5.73 0.92 7.46
CA ASP A 156 -6.27 2.11 8.12
C ASP A 156 -6.73 3.16 7.10
N GLU A 157 -7.58 4.09 7.52
CA GLU A 157 -7.96 5.25 6.69
C GLU A 157 -6.89 6.34 6.83
N ALA A 158 -6.32 6.81 5.71
CA ALA A 158 -5.25 7.79 5.72
C ALA A 158 -5.73 9.12 6.34
N ARG A 159 -4.95 9.68 7.26
CA ARG A 159 -5.27 10.96 7.93
C ARG A 159 -5.12 12.16 6.99
N GLN A 160 -4.21 12.04 6.03
CA GLN A 160 -3.95 13.05 5.01
C GLN A 160 -4.09 12.44 3.62
N GLN A 161 -4.57 13.23 2.67
CA GLN A 161 -4.59 12.82 1.28
C GLN A 161 -3.13 12.69 0.77
N PRO A 162 -2.73 11.52 0.25
CA PRO A 162 -1.46 11.36 -0.44
C PRO A 162 -1.33 12.37 -1.59
N GLY A 163 -0.12 12.84 -1.82
CA GLY A 163 0.15 13.69 -2.97
C GLY A 163 0.06 12.93 -4.29
N LEU A 164 0.43 13.61 -5.38
CA LEU A 164 0.49 13.02 -6.72
C LEU A 164 1.54 11.89 -6.78
N SER A 165 1.12 10.72 -7.27
CA SER A 165 2.01 9.64 -7.74
C SER A 165 2.58 10.00 -9.11
N VAL A 166 3.86 9.76 -9.33
CA VAL A 166 4.56 10.11 -10.58
C VAL A 166 4.68 8.87 -11.47
N ASP A 167 3.63 8.59 -12.24
CA ASP A 167 3.58 7.44 -13.14
C ASP A 167 3.84 7.80 -14.61
N THR A 168 3.54 9.05 -15.00
CA THR A 168 3.73 9.56 -16.36
C THR A 168 4.64 10.77 -16.42
N LEU A 169 5.10 11.11 -17.63
CA LEU A 169 5.86 12.35 -17.84
C LEU A 169 5.03 13.60 -17.48
N ALA A 170 3.71 13.56 -17.67
CA ALA A 170 2.83 14.64 -17.27
C ALA A 170 2.78 14.78 -15.75
N ASP A 171 2.71 13.67 -15.02
CA ASP A 171 2.72 13.67 -13.55
C ASP A 171 4.05 14.20 -13.01
N LYS A 172 5.16 13.86 -13.67
CA LYS A 172 6.49 14.36 -13.30
C LYS A 172 6.53 15.90 -13.37
N VAL A 173 6.08 16.48 -14.49
CA VAL A 173 6.06 17.94 -14.67
C VAL A 173 5.17 18.60 -13.61
N LEU A 174 4.01 18.00 -13.33
CA LEU A 174 3.09 18.50 -12.31
C LEU A 174 3.69 18.40 -10.90
N ALA A 175 4.35 17.28 -10.56
CA ALA A 175 5.03 17.09 -9.29
C ALA A 175 6.17 18.09 -9.10
N GLU A 176 7.00 18.32 -10.13
CA GLU A 176 8.07 19.33 -10.09
C GLU A 176 7.52 20.73 -9.81
N ALA A 177 6.40 21.11 -10.46
CA ALA A 177 5.76 22.40 -10.22
C ALA A 177 5.20 22.54 -8.79
N LEU A 178 4.54 21.50 -8.28
CA LEU A 178 3.99 21.49 -6.92
C LEU A 178 5.09 21.52 -5.85
N MET A 179 6.19 20.79 -6.05
CA MET A 179 7.34 20.81 -5.13
C MET A 179 8.02 22.17 -5.08
N ALA A 180 8.17 22.85 -6.23
CA ALA A 180 8.76 24.18 -6.28
C ALA A 180 7.96 25.18 -5.43
N GLN A 181 6.63 25.18 -5.57
CA GLN A 181 5.75 26.05 -4.76
C GLN A 181 5.82 25.75 -3.26
N ARG A 182 6.02 24.48 -2.89
CA ARG A 182 6.06 24.03 -1.50
C ARG A 182 7.38 24.37 -0.79
N ASN A 183 8.47 24.51 -1.54
CA ASN A 183 9.77 24.93 -1.02
C ASN A 183 9.91 26.46 -0.88
N GLU A 184 9.02 27.22 -1.53
CA GLU A 184 8.97 28.69 -1.46
C GLU A 184 8.04 29.21 -0.34
N ALA A 185 7.22 28.35 0.25
CA ALA A 185 6.28 28.65 1.34
C ALA A 185 6.83 28.26 2.72
#